data_AF-A0A0A6RT47-F1
#
_entry.id   AF-A0A0A6RT47-F1
#
_cell.length_a   1.000
_cell.length_b   1.000
_cell.length_c   1.000
_cell.angle_alpha   90.00
_cell.angle_beta   90.00
_cell.angle_gamma   90.00
#
_symmetry.space_group_name_H-M   'P 1'
#
loop_
_entity.id
_entity.type
_entity.pdbx_description
1 polymer ?
#
loop_
_entity_poly.entity_id
_entity_poly.type
_entity_poly.pdbx_seq_one_letter_code
_entity_poly.pdbx_strand_id
1 'polypeptide(L)'
;MVALHDMALKRRVRPTHIFVQELKEGNTWGLQQLEIPQLWKTTQGADINVAVLDTGVYGEHPALAKRVKEFVIINPLGRRIKASPSFDSGCHGTQVCGTIAAGKTANGLNIGIAPEANLLVAGVMLGNANLRSIIEGITRDVL
;
A
#
# COMPACT_ATOMS: atom_id res chain seq x y z
N MET A 1 -2.47 -45.77 -6.99
CA MET A 1 -1.27 -44.98 -7.31
C MET A 1 -1.69 -43.90 -8.31
N VAL A 2 -1.55 -42.65 -7.87
CA VAL A 2 -1.63 -41.31 -8.49
C VAL A 2 -1.91 -41.17 -10.00
N ALA A 3 -2.85 -40.27 -10.34
CA ALA A 3 -2.63 -39.01 -11.10
C ALA A 3 -4.00 -38.34 -11.39
N LEU A 4 -4.44 -37.35 -10.61
CA LEU A 4 -4.15 -35.90 -10.77
C LEU A 4 -4.20 -35.44 -12.23
N HIS A 5 -5.41 -35.09 -12.69
CA HIS A 5 -5.58 -34.30 -13.91
C HIS A 5 -6.90 -33.50 -13.85
N ASP A 6 -7.01 -32.55 -12.91
CA ASP A 6 -7.88 -31.38 -13.13
C ASP A 6 -7.56 -30.24 -12.14
N MET A 7 -6.48 -29.50 -12.41
CA MET A 7 -6.21 -28.22 -11.74
C MET A 7 -6.05 -27.13 -12.81
N ALA A 8 -7.16 -26.58 -13.31
CA ALA A 8 -7.22 -25.21 -13.85
C ALA A 8 -8.66 -24.76 -14.17
N LEU A 9 -9.62 -24.99 -13.29
CA LEU A 9 -10.89 -24.26 -13.37
C LEU A 9 -10.66 -22.82 -12.88
N LYS A 10 -10.59 -21.89 -13.82
CA LYS A 10 -10.73 -20.44 -13.64
C LYS A 10 -11.99 -20.15 -12.81
N ARG A 11 -11.86 -20.14 -11.48
CA ARG A 11 -12.95 -19.70 -10.61
C ARG A 11 -13.10 -18.19 -10.79
N ARG A 12 -14.17 -17.80 -11.49
CA ARG A 12 -14.62 -16.41 -11.55
C ARG A 12 -14.92 -15.97 -10.12
N VAL A 13 -14.00 -15.24 -9.51
CA VAL A 13 -14.10 -14.85 -8.11
C VAL A 13 -15.16 -13.77 -7.99
N ARG A 14 -16.21 -14.03 -7.20
CA ARG A 14 -17.25 -13.03 -6.93
C ARG A 14 -16.81 -12.18 -5.73
N PRO A 15 -16.72 -10.84 -5.84
CA PRO A 15 -16.19 -9.98 -4.78
C PRO A 15 -16.88 -10.18 -3.42
N THR A 16 -18.20 -10.39 -3.41
CA THR A 16 -18.98 -10.63 -2.19
C THR A 16 -18.61 -11.92 -1.46
N HIS A 17 -18.19 -12.96 -2.18
CA HIS A 17 -17.78 -14.22 -1.56
C HIS A 17 -16.37 -14.11 -0.95
N ILE A 18 -15.49 -13.34 -1.59
CA ILE A 18 -14.13 -13.06 -1.09
C ILE A 18 -14.22 -12.33 0.23
N PHE A 19 -14.97 -11.24 0.30
CA PHE A 19 -14.99 -10.38 1.49
C PHE A 19 -15.46 -11.13 2.75
N VAL A 20 -16.49 -11.96 2.65
CA VAL A 20 -16.95 -12.80 3.77
C VAL A 20 -15.89 -13.81 4.19
N GLN A 21 -15.15 -14.36 3.23
CA GLN A 21 -14.08 -15.31 3.49
C GLN A 21 -12.88 -14.63 4.16
N GLU A 22 -12.45 -13.47 3.67
CA GLU A 22 -11.37 -12.65 4.24
C GLU A 22 -11.64 -12.28 5.69
N LEU A 23 -12.87 -11.89 6.03
CA LEU A 23 -13.26 -11.58 7.41
C LEU A 23 -13.16 -12.81 8.32
N LYS A 24 -13.53 -14.00 7.82
CA LYS A 24 -13.42 -15.25 8.58
C LYS A 24 -11.97 -15.67 8.80
N GLU A 25 -11.13 -15.51 7.78
CA GLU A 25 -9.72 -15.89 7.81
C GLU A 25 -8.82 -14.82 8.46
N GLY A 26 -9.35 -13.59 8.63
CA GLY A 26 -8.66 -12.46 9.24
C GLY A 26 -7.59 -11.82 8.35
N ASN A 27 -7.47 -12.24 7.10
CA ASN A 27 -6.50 -11.73 6.13
C ASN A 27 -7.15 -11.55 4.76
N THR A 28 -6.78 -10.49 4.05
CA THR A 28 -7.19 -10.34 2.65
C THR A 28 -6.67 -11.50 1.80
N TRP A 29 -7.38 -11.80 0.71
CA TRP A 29 -7.10 -12.96 -0.14
C TRP A 29 -5.67 -12.92 -0.70
N GLY A 30 -5.16 -11.73 -1.01
CA GLY A 30 -3.81 -11.53 -1.53
C GLY A 30 -2.73 -11.93 -0.52
N LEU A 31 -2.93 -11.61 0.77
CA LEU A 31 -1.99 -12.00 1.82
C LEU A 31 -1.91 -13.52 1.98
N GLN A 32 -3.03 -14.23 1.80
CA GLN A 32 -3.04 -15.68 1.88
C GLN A 32 -2.41 -16.33 0.65
N GLN A 33 -2.73 -15.82 -0.54
CA GLN A 33 -2.17 -16.29 -1.79
C GLN A 33 -0.63 -16.15 -1.83
N LEU A 34 -0.10 -15.13 -1.17
CA LEU A 34 1.34 -14.86 -1.04
C LEU A 34 1.96 -15.45 0.24
N GLU A 35 1.19 -16.21 1.03
CA GLU A 35 1.62 -16.84 2.28
C GLU A 35 2.21 -15.85 3.32
N ILE A 36 1.80 -14.58 3.25
CA ILE A 36 2.31 -13.50 4.11
C ILE A 36 2.15 -13.80 5.62
N PRO A 37 1.05 -14.40 6.10
CA PRO A 37 0.94 -14.75 7.52
C PRO A 37 2.06 -15.67 8.04
N GLN A 38 2.68 -16.49 7.18
CA GLN A 38 3.85 -17.29 7.56
C GLN A 38 5.11 -16.43 7.61
N LEU A 39 5.28 -15.52 6.65
CA LEU A 39 6.41 -14.59 6.61
C LEU A 39 6.43 -13.65 7.83
N TRP A 40 5.26 -13.22 8.32
CA TRP A 40 5.13 -12.39 9.53
C TRP A 40 5.67 -13.02 10.81
N LYS A 41 5.88 -14.34 10.84
CA LYS A 41 6.59 -15.01 11.94
C LYS A 41 8.08 -14.64 12.00
N THR A 42 8.61 -14.12 10.89
CA THR A 42 10.01 -13.68 10.75
C THR A 42 10.12 -12.16 10.76
N THR A 43 9.28 -11.45 9.98
CA THR A 43 9.31 -9.98 9.91
C THR A 43 8.00 -9.42 9.37
N GLN A 44 7.65 -8.20 9.81
CA GLN A 44 6.55 -7.40 9.27
C GLN A 44 7.03 -6.09 8.63
N GLY A 45 8.33 -5.99 8.35
CA GLY A 45 8.95 -4.84 7.69
C GLY A 45 9.35 -3.70 8.62
N ALA A 46 9.52 -3.95 9.92
CA ALA A 46 10.05 -2.95 10.86
C ALA A 46 11.35 -2.32 10.35
N ASP A 47 11.49 -1.01 10.58
CA ASP A 47 12.64 -0.18 10.19
C ASP A 47 12.93 -0.08 8.68
N ILE A 48 12.10 -0.67 7.83
CA ILE A 48 12.20 -0.53 6.38
C ILE A 48 11.42 0.71 5.92
N ASN A 49 12.10 1.57 5.17
CA ASN A 49 11.49 2.71 4.50
C ASN A 49 11.06 2.33 3.08
N VAL A 50 9.81 2.62 2.74
CA VAL A 50 9.25 2.43 1.39
C VAL A 50 8.82 3.78 0.84
N ALA A 51 9.45 4.16 -0.28
CA ALA A 51 9.13 5.36 -1.03
C ALA A 51 7.89 5.11 -1.91
N VAL A 52 6.88 5.97 -1.83
CA VAL A 52 5.68 5.91 -2.69
C VAL A 52 5.55 7.21 -3.46
N LEU A 53 5.73 7.14 -4.78
CA LEU A 53 5.57 8.26 -5.72
C LEU A 53 4.24 8.09 -6.45
N ASP A 54 3.19 8.81 -6.01
CA ASP A 54 1.83 8.59 -6.50
C ASP A 54 0.99 9.89 -6.41
N THR A 55 -0.33 9.81 -6.22
CA THR A 55 -1.26 10.94 -6.04
C THR A 55 -1.23 11.54 -4.63
N GLY A 56 -0.46 10.95 -3.71
CA GLY A 56 -0.32 11.35 -2.31
C GLY A 56 -0.79 10.28 -1.34
N VAL A 57 -1.16 10.66 -0.12
CA VAL A 57 -1.68 9.73 0.90
C VAL A 57 -2.58 10.45 1.90
N TYR A 58 -3.72 9.86 2.23
CA TYR A 58 -4.47 10.24 3.43
C TYR A 58 -3.82 9.58 4.67
N GLY A 59 -2.77 10.20 5.20
CA GLY A 59 -1.97 9.62 6.29
C GLY A 59 -2.67 9.51 7.64
N GLU A 60 -3.79 10.22 7.84
CA GLU A 60 -4.62 10.08 9.05
C GLU A 60 -5.58 8.89 8.98
N HIS A 61 -5.61 8.15 7.87
CA HIS A 61 -6.42 6.95 7.76
C HIS A 61 -6.05 5.96 8.89
N PRO A 62 -7.00 5.42 9.68
CA PRO A 62 -6.70 4.58 10.84
C PRO A 62 -5.83 3.36 10.52
N ALA A 63 -6.00 2.77 9.33
CA ALA A 63 -5.19 1.63 8.91
C ALA A 63 -3.72 1.99 8.62
N LEU A 64 -3.40 3.27 8.37
CA LEU A 64 -2.04 3.77 8.13
C LEU A 64 -1.44 4.48 9.36
N ALA A 65 -2.07 4.33 10.53
CA ALA A 65 -1.67 5.03 11.74
C ALA A 65 -0.16 4.88 12.02
N LYS A 66 0.51 6.03 12.12
CA LYS A 66 1.96 6.16 12.37
C LYS A 66 2.87 5.56 11.28
N ARG A 67 2.34 5.16 10.11
CA ARG A 67 3.14 4.58 9.02
C ARG A 67 3.74 5.64 8.12
N VAL A 68 3.00 6.71 7.80
CA VAL A 68 3.52 7.83 7.01
C VAL A 68 4.49 8.65 7.87
N LYS A 69 5.79 8.61 7.53
CA LYS A 69 6.86 9.33 8.24
C LYS A 69 7.23 10.64 7.57
N GLU A 70 7.12 10.68 6.24
CA GLU A 70 7.34 11.89 5.47
C GLU A 70 6.27 12.01 4.38
N PHE A 71 5.87 13.25 4.14
CA PHE A 71 5.01 13.61 3.02
C PHE A 71 5.50 14.88 2.34
N VAL A 72 5.68 14.80 1.03
CA VAL A 72 6.00 15.94 0.17
C VAL A 72 5.15 15.92 -1.09
N ILE A 73 5.09 17.06 -1.75
CA ILE A 73 4.50 17.22 -3.07
C ILE A 73 5.59 17.68 -4.01
N ILE A 74 5.67 17.06 -5.18
CA ILE A 74 6.46 17.56 -6.30
C ILE A 74 5.50 18.14 -7.32
N ASN A 75 5.50 19.47 -7.45
CA ASN A 75 4.63 20.12 -8.42
C ASN A 75 5.11 19.87 -9.87
N PRO A 76 4.31 20.20 -10.90
CA PRO A 76 4.70 20.00 -12.29
C PRO A 76 5.96 20.75 -12.75
N LEU A 77 6.43 21.74 -11.99
CA LEU A 77 7.68 22.47 -12.24
C LEU A 77 8.89 21.80 -11.57
N GLY A 78 8.71 20.65 -10.92
CA GLY A 78 9.77 19.94 -10.20
C GLY A 78 10.07 20.51 -8.82
N ARG A 79 9.27 21.45 -8.30
CA ARG A 79 9.50 22.03 -6.99
C ARG A 79 8.93 21.13 -5.89
N ARG A 80 9.77 20.77 -4.93
CA ARG A 80 9.39 20.10 -3.69
C ARG A 80 8.68 21.06 -2.73
N ILE A 81 7.53 20.63 -2.21
CA ILE A 81 6.67 21.37 -1.31
C ILE A 81 6.36 20.47 -0.12
N LYS A 82 6.74 20.87 1.08
CA LYS A 82 6.26 20.21 2.31
C LYS A 82 4.80 20.57 2.51
N ALA A 83 3.96 19.56 2.76
CA ALA A 83 2.53 19.74 3.00
C ALA A 83 2.14 19.02 4.30
N SER A 84 1.27 19.65 5.07
CA SER A 84 0.72 19.10 6.31
C SER A 84 -0.71 19.64 6.52
N PRO A 85 -1.70 18.80 6.86
CA PRO A 85 -1.61 17.35 6.92
C PRO A 85 -1.32 16.73 5.55
N SER A 86 -0.90 15.46 5.53
CA SER A 86 -0.79 14.71 4.26
C SER A 86 -2.16 14.51 3.64
N PHE A 87 -2.23 14.59 2.32
CA PHE A 87 -3.46 14.33 1.58
C PHE A 87 -3.18 13.55 0.30
N ASP A 88 -4.24 13.00 -0.28
CA ASP A 88 -4.25 12.33 -1.56
C ASP A 88 -5.23 13.06 -2.48
N SER A 89 -4.81 13.46 -3.68
CA SER A 89 -5.68 14.18 -4.61
C SER A 89 -6.72 13.30 -5.30
N GLY A 90 -6.59 11.98 -5.21
CA GLY A 90 -7.53 11.03 -5.79
C GLY A 90 -7.97 10.00 -4.76
N CYS A 91 -7.15 8.96 -4.60
CA CYS A 91 -7.29 7.85 -3.65
C CYS A 91 -6.26 6.75 -3.95
N HIS A 92 -5.71 6.74 -5.17
CA HIS A 92 -4.82 5.70 -5.67
C HIS A 92 -3.57 5.54 -4.78
N GLY A 93 -2.89 6.64 -4.46
CA GLY A 93 -1.72 6.61 -3.58
C GLY A 93 -2.04 6.08 -2.17
N THR A 94 -3.21 6.41 -1.62
CA THR A 94 -3.68 5.85 -0.35
C THR A 94 -3.93 4.34 -0.44
N GLN A 95 -4.49 3.86 -1.57
CA GLN A 95 -4.66 2.42 -1.80
C GLN A 95 -3.32 1.68 -1.93
N VAL A 96 -2.36 2.25 -2.67
CA VAL A 96 -0.99 1.73 -2.79
C VAL A 96 -0.32 1.65 -1.41
N CYS A 97 -0.38 2.74 -0.63
CA CYS A 97 0.12 2.78 0.74
C CYS A 97 -0.56 1.72 1.62
N GLY A 98 -1.86 1.50 1.42
CA GLY A 98 -2.62 0.48 2.13
C GLY A 98 -2.14 -0.94 1.82
N THR A 99 -1.92 -1.28 0.54
CA THR A 99 -1.36 -2.58 0.16
C THR A 99 0.02 -2.81 0.76
N ILE A 100 0.83 -1.77 0.91
CA ILE A 100 2.18 -1.87 1.49
C ILE A 100 2.10 -2.04 3.01
N ALA A 101 1.49 -1.09 3.73
CA ALA A 101 1.67 -0.96 5.18
C ALA A 101 0.37 -0.76 5.97
N ALA A 102 -0.81 -1.02 5.40
CA ALA A 102 -2.02 -1.01 6.21
C ALA A 102 -1.95 -2.06 7.31
N GLY A 103 -2.20 -1.63 8.54
CA GLY A 103 -2.36 -2.51 9.69
C GLY A 103 -3.71 -3.24 9.68
N LYS A 104 -3.99 -3.88 10.81
CA LYS A 104 -5.26 -4.55 11.06
C LYS A 104 -6.41 -3.54 11.19
N THR A 105 -7.52 -3.79 10.50
CA THR A 105 -8.73 -2.98 10.60
C THR A 105 -9.44 -3.20 11.95
N ALA A 106 -10.41 -2.34 12.28
CA ALA A 106 -11.25 -2.50 13.48
C ALA A 106 -12.01 -3.84 13.53
N ASN A 107 -12.31 -4.43 12.37
CA ASN A 107 -13.01 -5.71 12.26
C ASN A 107 -12.06 -6.92 12.27
N GLY A 108 -10.77 -6.72 12.57
CA GLY A 108 -9.79 -7.78 12.70
C GLY A 108 -9.10 -8.23 11.41
N LEU A 109 -9.45 -7.62 10.26
CA LEU A 109 -8.89 -7.96 8.95
C LEU A 109 -7.51 -7.31 8.75
N ASN A 110 -6.48 -8.11 8.47
CA ASN A 110 -5.17 -7.62 8.03
C ASN A 110 -5.17 -7.33 6.52
N ILE A 111 -4.48 -6.27 6.09
CA ILE A 111 -4.50 -5.79 4.70
C ILE A 111 -3.10 -5.67 4.10
N GLY A 112 -2.20 -4.90 4.72
CA GLY A 112 -0.90 -4.55 4.16
C GLY A 112 0.12 -5.68 4.30
N ILE A 113 1.05 -5.78 3.35
CA ILE A 113 2.09 -6.82 3.33
C ILE A 113 3.13 -6.63 4.45
N ALA A 114 3.56 -5.39 4.67
CA ALA A 114 4.58 -4.99 5.63
C ALA A 114 4.01 -3.92 6.58
N PRO A 115 3.11 -4.30 7.50
CA PRO A 115 2.37 -3.35 8.35
C PRO A 115 3.26 -2.60 9.35
N GLU A 116 4.54 -2.97 9.51
CA GLU A 116 5.49 -2.24 10.35
C GLU A 116 6.43 -1.32 9.57
N ALA A 117 6.37 -1.34 8.23
CA ALA A 117 7.19 -0.47 7.39
C ALA A 117 6.83 1.02 7.55
N ASN A 118 7.82 1.86 7.26
CA ASN A 118 7.70 3.30 7.22
C ASN A 118 7.39 3.74 5.78
N LEU A 119 6.36 4.56 5.60
CA LEU A 119 5.99 5.12 4.31
C LEU A 119 6.54 6.53 4.18
N LEU A 120 7.16 6.75 3.05
CA LEU A 120 7.76 8.01 2.67
C LEU A 120 7.14 8.43 1.33
N VAL A 121 6.21 9.38 1.38
CA VAL A 121 5.25 9.59 0.29
C VAL A 121 5.49 10.90 -0.42
N ALA A 122 5.60 10.83 -1.75
CA ALA A 122 5.69 11.97 -2.64
C ALA A 122 4.46 12.01 -3.56
N GLY A 123 3.65 13.06 -3.44
CA GLY A 123 2.61 13.38 -4.41
C GLY A 123 3.22 13.96 -5.68
N VAL A 124 3.38 13.14 -6.73
CA VAL A 124 3.96 13.53 -8.02
C VAL A 124 2.92 13.58 -9.15
N MET A 125 1.70 13.10 -8.87
CA MET A 125 0.57 13.00 -9.82
C MET A 125 -0.65 13.82 -9.39
N LEU A 126 -0.43 15.07 -8.96
CA LEU A 126 -1.50 16.00 -8.61
C LEU A 126 -2.06 16.66 -9.88
N GLY A 127 -3.02 16.00 -10.53
CA GLY A 127 -3.54 16.42 -11.85
C GLY A 127 -2.68 15.86 -12.99
N ASN A 128 -2.18 16.72 -13.89
CA ASN A 128 -1.34 16.26 -15.00
C ASN A 128 0.08 15.95 -14.51
N ALA A 129 0.34 14.66 -14.27
CA ALA A 129 1.69 14.16 -14.04
C ALA A 129 2.59 14.42 -15.25
N ASN A 130 3.88 14.67 -15.00
CA ASN A 130 4.86 14.77 -16.06
C ASN A 130 6.17 14.07 -15.66
N LEU A 131 7.02 13.78 -16.64
CA LEU A 131 8.29 13.10 -16.40
C LEU A 131 9.17 13.83 -15.37
N ARG A 132 9.10 15.17 -15.35
CA ARG A 132 9.86 16.00 -14.42
C ARG A 132 9.46 15.76 -12.98
N SER A 133 8.16 15.76 -12.65
CA SER A 133 7.72 15.52 -11.26
C SER A 133 8.12 14.14 -10.75
N ILE A 134 8.15 13.13 -11.64
CA ILE A 134 8.60 11.78 -11.31
C ILE A 134 10.12 11.75 -11.07
N ILE A 135 10.93 12.32 -11.98
CA ILE A 135 12.39 12.38 -11.83
C ILE A 135 12.77 13.08 -10.53
N GLU A 136 12.13 14.22 -10.25
CA GLU A 136 12.39 15.01 -9.04
C GLU A 136 11.94 14.29 -7.76
N GLY A 137 10.92 13.43 -7.85
CA GLY A 137 10.53 12.52 -6.77
C GLY A 137 11.55 11.41 -6.51
N ILE A 138 12.33 11.01 -7.52
CA ILE A 138 13.39 9.98 -7.42
C ILE A 138 14.72 10.60 -6.98
N THR A 139 15.04 11.82 -7.44
CA THR A 139 16.36 12.43 -7.20
C THR A 139 16.59 12.81 -5.74
N ARG A 140 17.84 12.62 -5.34
CA ARG A 140 18.28 12.14 -4.03
C ARG A 140 18.26 13.13 -2.86
N ASP A 141 17.64 14.29 -3.04
CA ASP A 141 17.35 15.14 -1.89
C ASP A 141 16.03 14.71 -1.29
N VAL A 142 16.15 13.72 -0.38
CA VAL A 142 15.17 13.32 0.63
C VAL A 142 14.24 12.17 0.26
N LEU A 143 14.63 11.01 0.80
CA LEU A 143 13.89 10.28 1.83
C LEU A 143 14.83 9.86 2.97
#